data_AF-A0A532TTI5-F1
#
_entry.id   AF-A0A532TTI5-F1
#
_cell.length_a   1.000
_cell.length_b   1.000
_cell.length_c   1.000
_cell.angle_alpha   90.00
_cell.angle_beta   90.00
_cell.angle_gamma   90.00
#
_symmetry.space_group_name_H-M   'P 1'
#
loop_
_entity.id
_entity.type
_entity.pdbx_description
1 polymer ?
#
loop_
_entity_poly.entity_id
_entity_poly.type
_entity_poly.pdbx_seq_one_letter_code
_entity_poly.pdbx_strand_id
1 'polypeptide(L)'
;MKDWTNWEFSIARDEAKKRKEEFILPIRIDDTKILGIHDDIGFIDLREKSIEETVKILLEKLDIKKLAEGIKGKAEIFNDRNLKNKAKELLLKVNKTHINLSNILPEFYDFLIKIDEKEEIIWVEAELSGDIYEVGKDDPEYFKYRGIKGYLSPVNITSFGLSTLDMVVADPKYLMEPFKFIPLRSIFELERYANDPNNICVFTFNQELVKLLGLDTINITKIYFYFKPSDIVHIISNIKQKISRFLIKIMRN
;
A
#
# COMPACT_ATOMS: atom_id res chain seq x y z
N MET A 1 19.79 -22.68 4.21
CA MET A 1 18.58 -23.22 3.57
C MET A 1 17.41 -22.72 4.39
N LYS A 2 16.46 -21.96 3.83
CA LYS A 2 15.51 -21.14 4.61
C LYS A 2 14.49 -22.05 5.34
N ASP A 3 14.45 -21.97 6.67
CA ASP A 3 13.48 -22.65 7.56
C ASP A 3 12.00 -22.26 7.32
N TRP A 4 11.77 -21.27 6.45
CA TRP A 4 10.48 -20.70 6.11
C TRP A 4 9.49 -21.72 5.54
N THR A 5 9.94 -22.60 4.63
CA THR A 5 9.05 -23.56 3.94
C THR A 5 8.47 -24.59 4.90
N ASN A 6 9.24 -25.02 5.90
CA ASN A 6 8.77 -25.96 6.93
C ASN A 6 7.79 -25.29 7.88
N TRP A 7 8.03 -24.01 8.20
CA TRP A 7 7.17 -23.23 9.08
C TRP A 7 5.81 -22.94 8.44
N GLU A 8 5.78 -22.44 7.20
CA GLU A 8 4.53 -22.21 6.44
C GLU A 8 3.70 -23.49 6.28
N PHE A 9 4.36 -24.58 5.90
CA PHE A 9 3.68 -25.86 5.70
C PHE A 9 3.12 -26.42 7.01
N SER A 10 3.84 -26.26 8.13
CA SER A 10 3.36 -26.66 9.46
C SER A 10 2.11 -25.89 9.90
N ILE A 11 2.10 -24.57 9.70
CA ILE A 11 0.95 -23.70 10.02
C ILE A 11 -0.26 -24.11 9.20
N ALA A 12 -0.07 -24.26 7.88
CA ALA A 12 -1.14 -24.60 6.99
C ALA A 12 -1.72 -26.00 7.34
N ARG A 13 -0.87 -26.96 7.70
CA ARG A 13 -1.29 -28.31 8.10
C ARG A 13 -2.04 -28.32 9.43
N ASP A 14 -1.60 -27.53 10.41
CA ASP A 14 -2.29 -27.42 11.69
C ASP A 14 -3.64 -26.72 11.55
N GLU A 15 -3.76 -25.77 10.64
CA GLU A 15 -5.03 -25.15 10.29
C GLU A 15 -5.96 -26.11 9.54
N ALA A 16 -5.43 -26.93 8.63
CA ALA A 16 -6.18 -28.00 7.96
C ALA A 16 -6.78 -29.01 8.96
N LYS A 17 -6.00 -29.40 9.98
CA LYS A 17 -6.49 -30.30 11.06
C LYS A 17 -7.67 -29.70 11.83
N LYS A 18 -7.68 -28.37 12.05
CA LYS A 18 -8.77 -27.69 12.77
C LYS A 18 -10.05 -27.62 11.94
N ARG A 19 -9.92 -27.42 10.62
CA ARG A 19 -11.06 -27.14 9.73
C ARG A 19 -11.86 -28.38 9.30
N LYS A 20 -11.40 -29.60 9.63
CA LYS A 20 -12.03 -30.89 9.25
C LYS A 20 -12.26 -31.10 7.74
N GLU A 21 -11.76 -30.18 6.91
CA GLU A 21 -11.84 -30.17 5.46
C GLU A 21 -10.43 -29.99 4.88
N GLU A 22 -10.23 -30.44 3.64
CA GLU A 22 -8.92 -30.40 2.98
C GLU A 22 -8.54 -28.96 2.60
N PHE A 23 -7.89 -28.26 3.52
CA PHE A 23 -7.56 -26.84 3.42
C PHE A 23 -6.45 -26.49 2.41
N ILE A 24 -5.54 -27.43 2.10
CA ILE A 24 -4.39 -27.22 1.21
C ILE A 24 -4.52 -28.13 -0.01
N LEU A 25 -4.14 -27.66 -1.20
CA LEU A 25 -3.98 -28.47 -2.41
C LEU A 25 -2.56 -28.27 -2.97
N PRO A 26 -1.59 -29.11 -2.59
CA PRO A 26 -0.23 -29.00 -3.12
C PRO A 26 -0.20 -29.30 -4.62
N ILE A 27 0.56 -28.51 -5.38
CA ILE A 27 0.81 -28.71 -6.81
C ILE A 27 2.31 -28.91 -7.01
N ARG A 28 2.69 -30.05 -7.59
CA ARG A 28 4.06 -30.40 -7.93
C ARG A 28 4.34 -30.01 -9.38
N ILE A 29 5.35 -29.18 -9.57
CA ILE A 29 5.79 -28.68 -10.88
C ILE A 29 6.95 -29.52 -11.41
N ASP A 30 7.82 -30.02 -10.52
CA ASP A 30 9.04 -30.77 -10.87
C ASP A 30 9.40 -31.84 -9.83
N ASP A 31 10.57 -32.48 -9.97
CA ASP A 31 11.10 -33.47 -9.01
C ASP A 31 11.92 -32.87 -7.87
N THR A 32 11.82 -31.56 -7.64
CA THR A 32 12.59 -30.92 -6.58
C THR A 32 12.13 -31.43 -5.22
N LYS A 33 13.01 -32.19 -4.55
CA LYS A 33 12.78 -32.66 -3.19
C LYS A 33 12.96 -31.51 -2.20
N ILE A 34 11.87 -31.09 -1.58
CA ILE A 34 11.88 -30.05 -0.56
C ILE A 34 12.13 -30.70 0.81
N LEU A 35 13.24 -30.33 1.46
CA LEU A 35 13.61 -30.85 2.77
C LEU A 35 12.54 -30.49 3.83
N GLY A 36 11.85 -31.50 4.36
CA GLY A 36 10.77 -31.34 5.36
C GLY A 36 9.35 -31.49 4.81
N ILE A 37 9.21 -31.67 3.49
CA ILE A 37 7.97 -32.11 2.85
C ILE A 37 8.17 -33.58 2.46
N HIS A 38 7.37 -34.47 3.04
CA HIS A 38 7.44 -35.90 2.78
C HIS A 38 6.70 -36.27 1.48
N ASP A 39 7.20 -37.28 0.76
CA ASP A 39 6.60 -37.76 -0.50
C ASP A 39 5.21 -38.42 -0.31
N ASP A 40 4.77 -38.64 0.94
CA ASP A 40 3.48 -39.22 1.31
C ASP A 40 2.34 -38.18 1.36
N ILE A 41 2.63 -36.91 1.12
CA ILE A 41 1.64 -35.83 1.05
C ILE A 41 0.90 -35.96 -0.29
N GLY A 42 -0.44 -35.94 -0.26
CA GLY A 42 -1.24 -35.88 -1.49
C GLY A 42 -0.96 -34.57 -2.25
N PHE A 43 -0.49 -34.67 -3.48
CA PHE A 43 -0.26 -33.53 -4.39
C PHE A 43 -0.86 -33.80 -5.77
N ILE A 44 -1.12 -32.73 -6.52
CA ILE A 44 -1.38 -32.81 -7.95
C ILE A 44 -0.06 -32.68 -8.69
N ASP A 45 0.31 -33.68 -9.48
CA ASP A 45 1.50 -33.62 -10.34
C ASP A 45 1.15 -33.03 -11.71
N LEU A 46 1.70 -31.86 -12.04
CA LEU A 46 1.51 -31.21 -13.35
C LEU A 46 2.19 -31.94 -14.50
N ARG A 47 3.00 -32.96 -14.20
CA ARG A 47 3.64 -33.80 -15.22
C ARG A 47 2.77 -35.00 -15.58
N GLU A 48 1.84 -35.37 -14.70
CA GLU A 48 0.87 -36.44 -14.92
C GLU A 48 -0.50 -35.92 -15.34
N LYS A 49 -0.86 -34.70 -14.91
CA LYS A 49 -2.11 -34.03 -15.27
C LYS A 49 -1.86 -32.85 -16.20
N SER A 50 -2.76 -32.65 -17.16
CA SER A 50 -2.71 -31.45 -18.00
C SER A 50 -3.02 -30.20 -17.16
N ILE A 51 -2.66 -29.03 -17.72
CA ILE A 51 -2.99 -27.74 -17.11
C ILE A 51 -4.51 -27.61 -16.98
N GLU A 52 -5.26 -28.02 -18.00
CA GLU A 52 -6.72 -27.99 -18.03
C GLU A 52 -7.33 -28.88 -16.94
N GLU A 53 -6.79 -30.08 -16.75
CA GLU A 53 -7.23 -31.00 -15.69
C GLU A 53 -6.93 -30.46 -14.30
N THR A 54 -5.77 -29.83 -14.12
CA THR A 54 -5.38 -29.23 -12.85
C THR A 54 -6.26 -28.01 -12.53
N VAL A 55 -6.53 -27.18 -13.54
CA VAL A 55 -7.49 -26.08 -13.43
C VAL A 55 -8.86 -26.62 -13.02
N LYS A 56 -9.35 -27.70 -13.64
CA LYS A 56 -10.64 -28.30 -13.25
C LYS A 56 -10.67 -28.72 -11.78
N ILE A 57 -9.60 -29.34 -11.27
CA ILE A 57 -9.52 -29.76 -9.85
C ILE A 57 -9.48 -28.54 -8.91
N LEU A 58 -8.72 -27.50 -9.27
CA LEU A 58 -8.71 -26.24 -8.53
C LEU A 58 -10.10 -25.60 -8.49
N LEU A 59 -10.77 -25.58 -9.63
CA LEU A 59 -12.11 -25.04 -9.81
C LEU A 59 -13.16 -25.81 -8.98
N GLU A 60 -13.04 -27.14 -8.89
CA GLU A 60 -13.88 -27.98 -8.02
C GLU A 60 -13.62 -27.69 -6.54
N LYS A 61 -12.35 -27.54 -6.14
CA LYS A 61 -11.97 -27.20 -4.76
C LYS A 61 -12.45 -25.82 -4.31
N LEU A 62 -12.58 -24.88 -5.26
CA LEU A 62 -13.05 -23.52 -5.00
C LEU A 62 -14.59 -23.38 -5.01
N ASP A 63 -15.34 -24.49 -5.11
CA ASP A 63 -16.83 -24.55 -5.10
C ASP A 63 -17.50 -23.53 -6.04
N ILE A 64 -17.32 -23.75 -7.34
CA ILE A 64 -17.79 -22.82 -8.38
C ILE A 64 -19.31 -22.69 -8.48
N LYS A 65 -20.14 -23.49 -7.81
CA LYS A 65 -21.58 -23.13 -7.77
C LYS A 65 -21.79 -21.77 -7.10
N LYS A 66 -21.04 -21.47 -6.04
CA LYS A 66 -21.02 -20.12 -5.43
C LYS A 66 -20.30 -19.09 -6.31
N LEU A 67 -19.22 -19.48 -6.98
CA LEU A 67 -18.45 -18.55 -7.81
C LEU A 67 -19.17 -18.20 -9.13
N ALA A 68 -19.88 -19.15 -9.75
CA ALA A 68 -20.63 -19.01 -11.00
C ALA A 68 -21.94 -18.24 -10.81
N GLU A 69 -22.60 -18.37 -9.64
CA GLU A 69 -23.66 -17.44 -9.23
C GLU A 69 -23.11 -16.02 -9.06
N GLY A 70 -21.89 -15.87 -8.53
CA GLY A 70 -21.16 -14.60 -8.48
C GLY A 70 -20.70 -14.06 -9.84
N ILE A 71 -20.38 -14.91 -10.81
CA ILE A 71 -19.90 -14.53 -12.15
C ILE A 71 -21.06 -14.19 -13.10
N LYS A 72 -22.20 -14.90 -13.02
CA LYS A 72 -23.42 -14.50 -13.74
C LYS A 72 -23.94 -13.15 -13.25
N GLY A 73 -23.81 -12.84 -11.96
CA GLY A 73 -24.01 -11.49 -11.44
C GLY A 73 -23.01 -10.46 -11.98
N LYS A 74 -21.75 -10.84 -12.25
CA LYS A 74 -20.70 -9.94 -12.80
C LYS A 74 -20.89 -9.59 -14.28
N ALA A 75 -21.45 -10.47 -15.11
CA ALA A 75 -21.73 -10.15 -16.51
C ALA A 75 -22.86 -9.12 -16.67
N GLU A 76 -23.81 -9.07 -15.73
CA GLU A 76 -24.86 -8.04 -15.65
C GLU A 76 -24.39 -6.74 -14.96
N ILE A 77 -23.25 -6.76 -14.26
CA ILE A 77 -22.63 -5.57 -13.62
C ILE A 77 -21.95 -4.63 -14.63
N PHE A 78 -21.60 -5.09 -15.83
CA PHE A 78 -20.91 -4.31 -16.86
C PHE A 78 -21.84 -3.53 -17.81
N ASN A 79 -22.89 -2.92 -17.28
CA ASN A 79 -23.49 -1.78 -17.97
C ASN A 79 -22.59 -0.56 -17.68
N ASP A 80 -21.98 -0.01 -18.72
CA ASP A 80 -21.16 1.22 -18.71
C ASP A 80 -21.80 2.33 -17.84
N ARG A 81 -23.14 2.41 -17.83
CA ARG A 81 -23.92 3.32 -16.97
C ARG A 81 -23.68 3.11 -15.46
N ASN A 82 -23.58 1.88 -14.95
CA ASN A 82 -23.34 1.62 -13.53
C ASN A 82 -21.91 1.99 -13.10
N LEU A 83 -20.91 1.69 -13.95
CA LEU A 83 -19.53 2.09 -13.70
C LEU A 83 -19.37 3.61 -13.73
N LYS A 84 -19.96 4.28 -14.72
CA LYS A 84 -19.99 5.76 -14.79
C LYS A 84 -20.70 6.38 -13.60
N ASN A 85 -21.80 5.81 -13.15
CA ASN A 85 -22.49 6.25 -11.94
C ASN A 85 -21.61 6.09 -10.69
N LYS A 86 -20.90 4.97 -10.57
CA LYS A 86 -19.99 4.74 -9.44
C LYS A 86 -18.80 5.69 -9.46
N ALA A 87 -18.21 5.91 -10.63
CA ALA A 87 -17.14 6.89 -10.81
C ALA A 87 -17.60 8.30 -10.43
N LYS A 88 -18.83 8.69 -10.81
CA LYS A 88 -19.43 9.98 -10.42
C LYS A 88 -19.65 10.09 -8.91
N GLU A 89 -20.12 9.03 -8.26
CA GLU A 89 -20.29 8.98 -6.80
C GLU A 89 -18.94 9.17 -6.08
N LEU A 90 -17.91 8.43 -6.49
CA LEU A 90 -16.56 8.54 -5.95
C LEU A 90 -15.99 9.94 -6.17
N LEU A 91 -16.17 10.52 -7.36
CA LEU A 91 -15.70 11.87 -7.68
C LEU A 91 -16.35 12.91 -6.75
N LEU A 92 -17.64 12.77 -6.46
CA LEU A 92 -18.33 13.63 -5.50
C LEU A 92 -17.78 13.46 -4.09
N LYS A 93 -17.41 12.25 -3.66
CA LYS A 93 -16.78 12.01 -2.35
C LYS A 93 -15.39 12.62 -2.27
N VAL A 94 -14.54 12.40 -3.28
CA VAL A 94 -13.16 12.89 -3.36
C VAL A 94 -13.10 14.41 -3.25
N ASN A 95 -14.02 15.11 -3.93
CA ASN A 95 -14.05 16.57 -3.96
C ASN A 95 -14.69 17.21 -2.71
N LYS A 96 -15.28 16.43 -1.79
CA LYS A 96 -15.76 16.97 -0.52
C LYS A 96 -14.57 17.29 0.39
N THR A 97 -14.52 18.54 0.86
CA THR A 97 -13.43 19.05 1.70
C THR A 97 -13.39 18.44 3.10
N HIS A 98 -14.56 18.07 3.65
CA HIS A 98 -14.69 17.48 4.99
C HIS A 98 -14.48 15.97 5.04
N ILE A 99 -14.31 15.31 3.89
CA ILE A 99 -14.05 13.86 3.84
C ILE A 99 -12.55 13.63 3.72
N ASN A 100 -12.03 12.89 4.70
CA ASN A 100 -10.68 12.35 4.69
C ASN A 100 -10.53 11.35 3.54
N LEU A 101 -9.49 11.53 2.75
CA LEU A 101 -9.11 10.68 1.64
C LEU A 101 -8.84 9.23 2.08
N SER A 102 -8.31 9.01 3.29
CA SER A 102 -8.17 7.66 3.87
C SER A 102 -9.49 6.88 3.94
N ASN A 103 -10.63 7.57 4.13
CA ASN A 103 -11.95 6.93 4.13
C ASN A 103 -12.44 6.58 2.72
N ILE A 104 -11.85 7.19 1.69
CA ILE A 104 -12.26 7.01 0.28
C ILE A 104 -11.38 5.96 -0.39
N LEU A 105 -10.11 5.85 -0.01
CA LEU A 105 -9.16 4.93 -0.64
C LEU A 105 -9.63 3.47 -0.72
N PRO A 106 -10.22 2.85 0.32
CA PRO A 106 -10.70 1.47 0.21
C PRO A 106 -11.79 1.31 -0.84
N GLU A 107 -12.74 2.26 -0.90
CA GLU A 107 -13.81 2.23 -1.89
C GLU A 107 -13.29 2.49 -3.31
N PHE A 108 -12.27 3.35 -3.44
CA PHE A 108 -11.59 3.60 -4.70
C PHE A 108 -10.79 2.36 -5.15
N TYR A 109 -10.10 1.67 -4.23
CA TYR A 109 -9.40 0.42 -4.49
C TYR A 109 -10.35 -0.66 -5.01
N ASP A 110 -11.49 -0.87 -4.35
CA ASP A 110 -12.54 -1.79 -4.80
C ASP A 110 -13.05 -1.44 -6.21
N PHE A 111 -13.14 -0.15 -6.52
CA PHE A 111 -13.51 0.32 -7.85
C PHE A 111 -12.44 -0.01 -8.89
N LEU A 112 -11.17 0.21 -8.58
CA LEU A 112 -10.04 -0.11 -9.48
C LEU A 112 -9.95 -1.61 -9.77
N ILE A 113 -10.12 -2.47 -8.75
CA ILE A 113 -10.18 -3.94 -8.93
C ILE A 113 -11.31 -4.32 -9.89
N LYS A 114 -12.49 -3.68 -9.77
CA LYS A 114 -13.64 -4.00 -10.61
C LYS A 114 -13.41 -3.67 -12.09
N ILE A 115 -12.56 -2.69 -12.40
CA ILE A 115 -12.24 -2.28 -13.77
C ILE A 115 -10.89 -2.84 -14.26
N ASP A 116 -10.21 -3.67 -13.47
CA ASP A 116 -8.89 -4.24 -13.77
C ASP A 116 -7.81 -3.19 -14.09
N GLU A 117 -7.83 -2.04 -13.40
CA GLU A 117 -6.84 -0.96 -13.60
C GLU A 117 -5.57 -1.22 -12.79
N LYS A 118 -4.66 -2.02 -13.37
CA LYS A 118 -3.46 -2.53 -12.68
C LYS A 118 -2.50 -1.44 -12.22
N GLU A 119 -2.32 -0.38 -13.01
CA GLU A 119 -1.41 0.70 -12.63
C GLU A 119 -1.90 1.34 -11.33
N GLU A 120 -3.10 1.91 -11.34
CA GLU A 120 -3.60 2.65 -10.18
C GLU A 120 -3.78 1.78 -8.92
N ILE A 121 -4.01 0.47 -9.07
CA ILE A 121 -4.07 -0.47 -7.93
C ILE A 121 -2.78 -0.43 -7.11
N ILE A 122 -1.61 -0.40 -7.76
CA ILE A 122 -0.31 -0.55 -7.09
C ILE A 122 -0.06 0.55 -6.05
N TRP A 123 -0.28 1.83 -6.39
CA TRP A 123 -0.06 2.89 -5.39
C TRP A 123 -1.16 2.92 -4.36
N VAL A 124 -2.42 2.65 -4.73
CA VAL A 124 -3.51 2.67 -3.75
C VAL A 124 -3.28 1.58 -2.70
N GLU A 125 -2.81 0.41 -3.11
CA GLU A 125 -2.41 -0.67 -2.20
C GLU A 125 -1.23 -0.25 -1.31
N ALA A 126 -0.22 0.42 -1.87
CA ALA A 126 0.88 0.98 -1.08
C ALA A 126 0.39 2.00 -0.03
N GLU A 127 -0.56 2.87 -0.38
CA GLU A 127 -1.13 3.86 0.54
C GLU A 127 -1.96 3.22 1.66
N LEU A 128 -2.66 2.12 1.36
CA LEU A 128 -3.49 1.38 2.31
C LEU A 128 -2.65 0.50 3.25
N SER A 129 -1.61 -0.15 2.74
CA SER A 129 -0.69 -1.00 3.52
C SER A 129 0.28 -0.18 4.37
N GLY A 130 0.65 1.02 3.91
CA GLY A 130 1.74 1.81 4.47
C GLY A 130 3.11 1.43 3.90
N ASP A 131 3.20 0.45 3.02
CA ASP A 131 4.45 -0.05 2.41
C ASP A 131 4.90 0.79 1.20
N ILE A 132 4.76 2.11 1.32
CA ILE A 132 5.08 3.10 0.28
C ILE A 132 6.57 3.04 -0.11
N TYR A 133 7.43 2.66 0.83
CA TYR A 133 8.87 2.56 0.60
C TYR A 133 9.23 1.49 -0.43
N GLU A 134 8.75 0.27 -0.22
CA GLU A 134 9.12 -0.87 -1.06
C GLU A 134 8.60 -0.65 -2.49
N VAL A 135 7.37 -0.15 -2.63
CA VAL A 135 6.81 0.18 -3.95
C VAL A 135 7.51 1.38 -4.59
N GLY A 136 7.85 2.40 -3.80
CA GLY A 136 8.48 3.63 -4.30
C GLY A 136 9.96 3.50 -4.64
N LYS A 137 10.62 2.44 -4.19
CA LYS A 137 12.04 2.15 -4.50
C LYS A 137 12.22 1.80 -5.98
N ASP A 138 11.31 0.99 -6.51
CA ASP A 138 11.38 0.53 -7.90
C ASP A 138 10.76 1.54 -8.87
N ASP A 139 9.81 2.36 -8.39
CA ASP A 139 9.20 3.44 -9.17
C ASP A 139 9.03 4.74 -8.35
N PRO A 140 10.10 5.55 -8.21
CA PRO A 140 10.02 6.82 -7.49
C PRO A 140 9.20 7.88 -8.22
N GLU A 141 8.97 7.75 -9.53
CA GLU A 141 8.11 8.66 -10.27
C GLU A 141 6.65 8.47 -9.88
N TYR A 142 6.27 7.25 -9.50
CA TYR A 142 4.94 6.88 -9.05
C TYR A 142 4.46 7.76 -7.89
N PHE A 143 5.33 8.05 -6.92
CA PHE A 143 5.01 8.85 -5.75
C PHE A 143 5.46 10.31 -5.85
N LYS A 144 5.79 10.79 -7.06
CA LYS A 144 6.21 12.19 -7.29
C LYS A 144 5.21 13.22 -6.78
N TYR A 145 3.91 12.87 -6.77
CA TYR A 145 2.82 13.70 -6.24
C TYR A 145 2.93 13.97 -4.72
N ARG A 146 3.69 13.15 -3.97
CA ARG A 146 3.90 13.28 -2.52
C ARG A 146 5.11 14.13 -2.13
N GLY A 147 5.95 14.49 -3.09
CA GLY A 147 7.23 15.12 -2.79
C GLY A 147 7.06 16.41 -1.98
N ILE A 148 7.53 16.42 -0.74
CA ILE A 148 7.52 17.58 0.14
C ILE A 148 8.91 18.14 0.31
N LYS A 149 8.98 19.47 0.41
CA LYS A 149 10.20 20.16 0.82
C LYS A 149 10.18 20.24 2.34
N GLY A 150 11.20 19.70 2.97
CA GLY A 150 11.37 19.85 4.40
C GLY A 150 12.82 20.04 4.74
N TYR A 151 13.08 19.95 6.03
CA TYR A 151 14.38 20.22 6.60
C TYR A 151 14.79 19.05 7.48
N LEU A 152 16.08 18.74 7.48
CA LEU A 152 16.66 17.69 8.29
C LEU A 152 17.36 18.30 9.49
N SER A 153 17.24 17.69 10.67
CA SER A 153 18.03 18.04 11.85
C SER A 153 18.46 16.78 12.60
N PRO A 154 19.70 16.71 13.10
CA PRO A 154 20.11 15.65 14.02
C PRO A 154 19.59 15.86 15.46
N VAL A 155 19.08 17.06 15.77
CA VAL A 155 18.62 17.42 17.11
C VAL A 155 17.12 17.24 17.22
N ASN A 156 16.65 16.60 18.30
CA ASN A 156 15.23 16.50 18.58
C ASN A 156 14.68 17.90 18.89
N ILE A 157 13.79 18.40 18.05
CA ILE A 157 13.11 19.67 18.31
C ILE A 157 11.78 19.34 18.98
N THR A 158 11.83 19.03 20.28
CA THR A 158 10.61 18.95 21.09
C THR A 158 10.15 20.36 21.43
N SER A 159 8.94 20.74 21.01
CA SER A 159 8.28 21.94 21.50
C SER A 159 7.76 21.72 22.92
N PHE A 160 8.51 22.19 23.91
CA PHE A 160 7.95 22.49 25.23
C PHE A 160 8.54 23.82 25.69
N GLY A 161 7.85 24.91 25.34
CA GLY A 161 8.19 26.27 25.79
C GLY A 161 9.22 27.00 24.92
N LEU A 162 8.73 27.73 23.92
CA LEU A 162 9.26 29.02 23.43
C LEU A 162 10.75 29.15 23.02
N SER A 163 11.40 28.17 22.42
CA SER A 163 12.75 28.49 21.85
C SER A 163 13.16 27.74 20.60
N THR A 164 13.24 26.41 20.59
CA THR A 164 13.92 25.73 19.47
C THR A 164 13.09 25.64 18.19
N LEU A 165 11.77 25.44 18.30
CA LEU A 165 10.91 25.27 17.14
C LEU A 165 10.51 26.60 16.48
N ASP A 166 10.23 27.62 17.29
CA ASP A 166 9.95 28.98 16.80
C ASP A 166 11.19 29.58 16.11
N MET A 167 12.40 29.33 16.62
CA MET A 167 13.65 29.72 15.95
C MET A 167 13.84 29.03 14.59
N VAL A 168 13.43 27.77 14.49
CA VAL A 168 13.52 26.95 13.27
C VAL A 168 12.49 27.37 12.22
N VAL A 169 11.29 27.75 12.65
CA VAL A 169 10.26 28.33 11.78
C VAL A 169 10.64 29.75 11.33
N ALA A 170 11.30 30.52 12.20
CA ALA A 170 11.72 31.89 11.93
C ALA A 170 12.99 32.00 11.06
N ASP A 171 13.94 31.06 11.18
CA ASP A 171 15.21 31.11 10.44
C ASP A 171 15.72 29.70 10.06
N PRO A 172 15.51 29.24 8.81
CA PRO A 172 15.91 27.92 8.33
C PRO A 172 17.41 27.62 8.38
N LYS A 173 18.29 28.61 8.59
CA LYS A 173 19.74 28.42 8.63
C LYS A 173 20.23 27.54 9.79
N TYR A 174 19.39 27.34 10.80
CA TYR A 174 19.66 26.45 11.95
C TYR A 174 19.29 24.99 11.70
N LEU A 175 18.60 24.71 10.59
CA LEU A 175 18.35 23.37 10.09
C LEU A 175 19.38 23.02 9.01
N MET A 176 19.55 21.73 8.72
CA MET A 176 20.32 21.31 7.55
C MET A 176 19.60 21.70 6.24
N GLU A 177 20.26 21.39 5.12
CA GLU A 177 19.82 21.72 3.76
C GLU A 177 18.36 21.33 3.45
N PRO A 178 17.67 22.12 2.60
CA PRO A 178 16.33 21.77 2.15
C PRO A 178 16.37 20.45 1.39
N PHE A 179 15.54 19.50 1.82
CA PHE A 179 15.50 18.17 1.26
C PHE A 179 14.12 17.86 0.68
N LYS A 180 14.09 17.28 -0.53
CA LYS A 180 12.85 16.79 -1.12
C LYS A 180 12.65 15.34 -0.71
N PHE A 181 11.58 15.06 0.02
CA PHE A 181 11.30 13.77 0.62
C PHE A 181 9.95 13.23 0.17
N ILE A 182 9.84 11.90 0.02
CA ILE A 182 8.58 11.19 -0.18
C ILE A 182 8.24 10.52 1.17
N PRO A 183 7.18 10.94 1.87
CA PRO A 183 6.80 10.35 3.14
C PRO A 183 6.50 8.86 3.03
N LEU A 184 7.15 8.06 3.88
CA LEU A 184 6.89 6.62 4.05
C LEU A 184 5.71 6.36 4.99
N ARG A 185 4.69 7.22 4.92
CA ARG A 185 3.54 7.23 5.82
C ARG A 185 2.27 7.15 5.01
N SER A 186 1.33 6.35 5.49
CA SER A 186 0.01 6.22 4.88
C SER A 186 -0.72 7.57 4.83
N ILE A 187 -1.68 7.72 3.92
CA ILE A 187 -2.53 8.91 3.87
C ILE A 187 -3.24 9.13 5.20
N PHE A 188 -3.67 8.05 5.87
CA PHE A 188 -4.32 8.12 7.17
C PHE A 188 -3.43 8.81 8.22
N GLU A 189 -2.15 8.43 8.28
CA GLU A 189 -1.19 9.06 9.18
C GLU A 189 -0.99 10.54 8.83
N LEU A 190 -0.82 10.86 7.54
CA LEU A 190 -0.69 12.24 7.07
C LEU A 190 -1.91 13.09 7.44
N GLU A 191 -3.12 12.58 7.27
CA GLU A 191 -4.37 13.28 7.63
C GLU A 191 -4.51 13.48 9.13
N ARG A 192 -4.08 12.52 9.93
CA ARG A 192 -4.02 12.69 11.38
C ARG A 192 -3.06 13.83 11.76
N TYR A 193 -1.91 13.94 11.09
CA TYR A 193 -0.97 15.03 11.30
C TYR A 193 -1.49 16.39 10.83
N ALA A 194 -2.21 16.46 9.71
CA ALA A 194 -2.79 17.71 9.21
C ALA A 194 -3.76 18.36 10.21
N ASN A 195 -4.35 17.56 11.10
CA ASN A 195 -5.28 18.00 12.14
C ASN A 195 -4.61 18.21 13.51
N ASP A 196 -3.30 18.00 13.63
CA ASP A 196 -2.57 18.19 14.89
C ASP A 196 -2.43 19.69 15.19
N PRO A 197 -2.93 20.19 16.32
CA PRO A 197 -2.88 21.62 16.67
C PRO A 197 -1.44 22.15 16.81
N ASN A 198 -0.46 21.28 17.01
CA ASN A 198 0.95 21.65 17.13
C ASN A 198 1.63 21.90 15.77
N ASN A 199 0.95 21.59 14.66
CA ASN A 199 1.27 22.02 13.29
C ASN A 199 2.69 21.69 12.80
N ILE A 200 3.39 20.74 13.42
CA ILE A 200 4.74 20.34 13.03
C ILE A 200 4.84 18.82 13.13
N CYS A 201 5.08 18.20 11.98
CA CYS A 201 5.30 16.76 11.92
C CYS A 201 6.80 16.48 11.96
N VAL A 202 7.19 15.54 12.80
CA VAL A 202 8.57 15.13 13.03
C VAL A 202 8.69 13.65 12.68
N PHE A 203 9.46 13.33 11.65
CA PHE A 203 9.81 11.93 11.35
C PHE A 203 11.15 11.57 11.96
N THR A 204 11.21 10.45 12.69
CA THR A 204 12.48 9.88 13.13
C THR A 204 12.94 8.83 12.12
N PHE A 205 14.10 9.05 11.52
CA PHE A 205 14.74 8.05 10.66
C PHE A 205 15.73 7.20 11.47
N ASN A 206 15.75 5.90 11.20
CA ASN A 206 16.81 5.01 11.68
C ASN A 206 18.08 5.18 10.82
N GLN A 207 19.21 4.62 11.27
CA GLN A 207 20.49 4.77 10.56
C GLN A 207 20.49 4.21 9.13
N GLU A 208 19.69 3.19 8.85
CA GLU A 208 19.58 2.62 7.50
C GLU A 208 18.95 3.62 6.53
N LEU A 209 17.83 4.23 6.92
CA LEU A 209 17.19 5.29 6.15
C LEU A 209 18.08 6.52 6.01
N VAL A 210 18.80 6.92 7.06
CA VAL A 210 19.75 8.04 7.01
C VAL A 210 20.86 7.81 5.99
N LYS A 211 21.45 6.60 5.97
CA LYS A 211 22.46 6.22 4.96
C LYS A 211 21.90 6.25 3.55
N LEU A 212 20.66 5.80 3.36
CA LEU A 212 19.98 5.80 2.07
C LEU A 212 19.72 7.22 1.53
N LEU A 213 19.56 8.21 2.41
CA LEU A 213 19.43 9.62 2.02
C LEU A 213 20.76 10.26 1.58
N GLY A 214 21.88 9.52 1.62
CA GLY A 214 23.20 10.02 1.22
C GLY A 214 23.81 11.03 2.21
N LEU A 215 23.31 11.06 3.44
CA LEU A 215 23.77 11.98 4.48
C LEU A 215 24.97 11.38 5.22
N ASP A 216 26.14 11.98 5.04
CA ASP A 216 27.39 11.54 5.65
C ASP A 216 27.43 11.94 7.14
N THR A 217 26.69 11.20 7.96
CA THR A 217 26.38 11.58 9.33
C THR A 217 26.98 10.57 10.31
N ILE A 218 28.32 10.59 10.39
CA ILE A 218 29.07 9.83 11.38
C ILE A 218 28.54 10.20 12.78
N ASN A 219 28.03 9.21 13.51
CA ASN A 219 27.46 9.29 14.88
C ASN A 219 26.02 9.81 15.04
N ILE A 220 25.25 10.03 13.97
CA ILE A 220 23.83 10.39 14.12
C ILE A 220 22.98 9.11 14.11
N THR A 221 22.35 8.79 15.23
CA THR A 221 21.46 7.62 15.35
C THR A 221 20.02 7.90 14.93
N LYS A 222 19.63 9.18 14.91
CA LYS A 222 18.28 9.65 14.61
C LYS A 222 18.36 10.98 13.87
N ILE A 223 17.67 11.08 12.74
CA ILE A 223 17.42 12.36 12.08
C ILE A 223 15.94 12.66 12.16
N TYR A 224 15.66 13.93 12.37
CA TYR A 224 14.34 14.51 12.46
C TYR A 224 14.04 15.28 11.18
N PHE A 225 12.90 14.99 10.55
CA PHE A 225 12.43 15.72 9.37
C PHE A 225 11.23 16.58 9.71
N TYR A 226 11.27 17.84 9.26
CA TYR A 226 10.25 18.85 9.53
C TYR A 226 9.70 19.41 8.22
N PHE A 227 8.40 19.67 8.20
CA PHE A 227 7.69 20.24 7.08
C PHE A 227 6.40 20.90 7.56
N LYS A 228 5.84 21.80 6.75
CA LYS A 228 4.67 22.60 7.13
C LYS A 228 3.39 21.78 6.95
N PRO A 229 2.34 22.01 7.75
CA PRO A 229 1.04 21.37 7.54
C PRO A 229 0.45 21.67 6.16
N SER A 230 0.72 22.87 5.63
CA SER A 230 0.35 23.24 4.26
C SER A 230 0.90 22.27 3.21
N ASP A 231 2.07 21.67 3.46
CA ASP A 231 2.68 20.69 2.56
C ASP A 231 1.90 19.37 2.59
N ILE A 232 1.40 18.95 3.77
CA ILE A 232 0.49 17.80 3.88
C ILE A 232 -0.82 18.06 3.14
N VAL A 233 -1.43 19.22 3.38
CA VAL A 233 -2.66 19.62 2.69
C VAL A 233 -2.43 19.62 1.18
N HIS A 234 -1.25 20.06 0.72
CA HIS A 234 -0.87 20.00 -0.68
C HIS A 234 -0.72 18.57 -1.21
N ILE A 235 -0.09 17.66 -0.47
CA ILE A 235 -0.04 16.22 -0.82
C ILE A 235 -1.46 15.67 -0.99
N ILE A 236 -2.31 15.85 0.02
CA ILE A 236 -3.69 15.33 0.01
C ILE A 236 -4.45 15.90 -1.20
N SER A 237 -4.28 17.20 -1.48
CA SER A 237 -4.86 17.85 -2.65
C SER A 237 -4.36 17.25 -3.96
N ASN A 238 -3.06 16.98 -4.09
CA ASN A 238 -2.49 16.37 -5.28
C ASN A 238 -3.02 14.95 -5.51
N ILE A 239 -3.18 14.16 -4.45
CA ILE A 239 -3.76 12.81 -4.54
C ILE A 239 -5.23 12.88 -4.92
N LYS A 240 -6.02 13.76 -4.27
CA LYS A 240 -7.41 14.03 -4.65
C LYS A 240 -7.51 14.42 -6.12
N GLN A 241 -6.62 15.28 -6.63
CA GLN A 241 -6.57 15.64 -8.04
C GLN A 241 -6.21 14.47 -8.96
N LYS A 242 -5.26 13.61 -8.58
CA LYS A 242 -4.90 12.40 -9.35
C LYS A 242 -6.11 11.48 -9.48
N ILE A 243 -6.78 11.16 -8.37
CA ILE A 243 -8.01 10.34 -8.37
C ILE A 243 -9.11 11.00 -9.20
N SER A 244 -9.36 12.30 -9.00
CA SER A 244 -10.40 13.02 -9.74
C SER A 244 -10.15 13.00 -11.26
N ARG A 245 -8.91 13.19 -11.71
CA ARG A 245 -8.55 13.11 -13.14
C ARG A 245 -8.81 11.72 -13.70
N PHE A 246 -8.42 10.69 -12.95
CA PHE A 246 -8.68 9.30 -13.35
C PHE A 246 -10.18 9.01 -13.48
N LEU A 247 -10.98 9.36 -12.47
CA LEU A 247 -12.44 9.16 -12.50
C LEU A 247 -13.11 9.92 -13.65
N ILE A 248 -12.67 11.16 -13.94
CA ILE A 248 -13.17 11.94 -15.08
C ILE A 248 -12.84 11.25 -16.41
N LYS A 249 -11.64 10.64 -16.55
CA LYS A 249 -11.26 9.88 -17.74
C LYS A 249 -12.21 8.69 -17.95
N ILE A 250 -12.50 7.92 -16.89
CA ILE A 250 -13.45 6.80 -16.94
C ILE A 250 -14.87 7.27 -17.31
N MET A 251 -15.30 8.45 -16.85
CA MET A 251 -16.63 8.98 -17.20
C MET A 251 -16.75 9.45 -18.65
N ARG A 252 -15.64 9.81 -19.30
CA ARG A 252 -15.60 10.33 -20.67
C ARG A 252 -15.47 9.25 -21.73
N ASN A 253 -14.76 8.17 -21.41
CA ASN A 253 -14.66 6.98 -22.25
C ASN A 253 -15.98 6.19 -22.22
#